data_AF-A0A5C3KFW8-F1
#
_entry.id   AF-A0A5C3KFW8-F1
#
_cell.length_a   1.000
_cell.length_b   1.000
_cell.length_c   1.000
_cell.angle_alpha   90.00
_cell.angle_beta   90.00
_cell.angle_gamma   90.00
#
_symmetry.space_group_name_H-M   'P 1'
#
loop_
_entity.id
_entity.type
_entity.pdbx_description
1 polymer ?
#
loop_
_entity_poly.entity_id
_entity_poly.type
_entity_poly.pdbx_seq_one_letter_code
_entity_poly.pdbx_strand_id
1 'polypeptide(L)' 'PDINPIEQVWHELKTIIRQLPHPPSTVQELQTAVLAAWEQLPLKQIQKHMWTMPERAKAVKATKGGHTRY' A
#
# COMPACT_ATOMS: atom_id res chain seq x y z
N PRO A 1 -12.21 -4.93 7.21
CA PRO A 1 -12.19 -3.63 6.52
C PRO A 1 -10.80 -3.04 6.63
N ASP A 2 -10.13 -2.87 5.50
CA ASP A 2 -8.73 -2.44 5.48
C ASP A 2 -8.72 -0.90 5.67
N ILE A 3 -8.87 -0.53 6.94
CA ILE A 3 -8.90 0.86 7.43
C ILE A 3 -7.52 1.50 7.32
N ASN A 4 -6.46 0.69 7.13
CA ASN A 4 -5.12 1.18 7.13
C ASN A 4 -4.70 1.57 5.70
N PRO A 5 -4.58 2.86 5.37
CA PRO A 5 -4.28 3.33 4.02
C PRO A 5 -2.87 2.89 3.58
N ILE A 6 -2.03 2.51 4.56
CA ILE A 6 -0.69 1.97 4.32
C ILE A 6 -0.73 0.56 3.70
N GLU A 7 -1.80 -0.22 3.86
CA GLU A 7 -1.91 -1.57 3.27
C GLU A 7 -1.91 -1.51 1.75
N GLN A 8 -2.53 -0.46 1.19
CA GLN A 8 -2.50 -0.23 -0.24
C GLN A 8 -1.09 0.13 -0.73
N VAL A 9 -0.34 0.92 0.05
CA VAL A 9 1.07 1.24 -0.25
C VAL A 9 1.93 -0.03 -0.18
N TRP A 10 1.73 -0.87 0.83
CA TRP A 10 2.41 -2.17 0.93
C TRP A 10 2.06 -3.10 -0.23
N HIS A 11 0.82 -3.07 -0.71
CA HIS A 11 0.41 -3.85 -1.88
C HIS A 11 1.14 -3.40 -3.16
N GLU A 12 1.25 -2.09 -3.38
CA GLU A 12 1.98 -1.53 -4.51
C GLU A 12 3.48 -1.87 -4.43
N LEU A 13 4.12 -1.74 -3.27
CA LEU A 13 5.51 -2.15 -3.06
C LEU A 13 5.75 -3.63 -3.38
N LYS A 14 4.89 -4.52 -2.87
CA LYS A 14 4.97 -5.96 -3.15
C LYS A 14 4.78 -6.25 -4.64
N THR A 15 3.95 -5.47 -5.33
CA THR A 15 3.73 -5.61 -6.77
C THR A 15 4.99 -5.26 -7.55
N ILE A 16 5.63 -4.13 -7.24
CA ILE A 16 6.89 -3.71 -7.89
C ILE A 16 7.99 -4.75 -7.66
N ILE A 17 8.16 -5.22 -6.41
CA ILE A 17 9.19 -6.22 -6.07
C ILE A 17 8.96 -7.55 -6.81
N ARG A 18 7.71 -7.99 -6.98
CA ARG A 18 7.37 -9.21 -7.74
C ARG A 18 7.58 -9.07 -9.24
N GLN A 19 7.55 -7.85 -9.77
CA GLN A 19 7.81 -7.56 -11.18
C GLN A 19 9.31 -7.41 -11.49
N LEU A 20 10.18 -7.42 -10.48
CA LEU A 20 11.62 -7.38 -10.70
C LEU A 20 12.06 -8.58 -11.54
N PRO A 21 12.92 -8.38 -12.56
CA PRO A 21 13.39 -9.45 -13.42
C PRO A 21 14.17 -10.53 -12.65
N HIS A 22 14.79 -10.13 -11.52
CA HIS A 22 15.42 -11.04 -10.58
C HIS A 22 14.78 -10.85 -9.21
N PRO A 23 14.11 -11.88 -8.65
CA PRO A 23 13.55 -11.79 -7.31
C PRO A 23 14.69 -11.74 -6.27
N PRO A 24 14.56 -10.93 -5.21
CA PRO A 24 15.55 -10.88 -4.15
C PRO A 24 15.63 -12.23 -3.43
N SER A 25 16.85 -12.74 -3.29
CA SER A 25 17.17 -14.04 -2.70
C SER A 25 17.73 -13.93 -1.27
N THR A 26 18.20 -12.74 -0.90
CA THR A 26 18.70 -12.42 0.44
C THR A 26 17.90 -11.31 1.11
N VAL A 27 17.98 -11.21 2.43
CA VAL A 27 17.34 -10.11 3.19
C VAL A 27 17.90 -8.75 2.77
N GLN A 28 19.19 -8.66 2.44
CA GLN A 28 19.82 -7.43 1.97
C GLN A 28 19.29 -7.01 0.60
N GLU A 29 19.18 -7.95 -0.34
CA GLU A 29 18.58 -7.68 -1.66
C GLU A 29 17.12 -7.25 -1.53
N LEU A 30 16.37 -7.87 -0.61
CA LEU A 30 14.98 -7.48 -0.34
C LEU A 30 14.89 -6.06 0.23
N GLN A 31 15.77 -5.68 1.15
CA GLN A 31 15.82 -4.32 1.69
C GLN A 31 16.11 -3.30 0.58
N THR A 32 17.09 -3.57 -0.26
CA THR A 32 17.42 -2.71 -1.41
C THR A 32 16.25 -2.62 -2.39
N ALA A 33 15.60 -3.74 -2.70
CA ALA A 33 14.44 -3.78 -3.59
C ALA A 33 13.25 -2.99 -3.02
N VAL A 34 13.00 -3.06 -1.71
CA VAL A 34 11.95 -2.27 -1.04
C VAL A 34 12.25 -0.77 -1.13
N LEU A 35 13.49 -0.36 -0.86
CA LEU A 35 13.88 1.06 -0.96
C LEU A 35 13.78 1.57 -2.41
N ALA A 36 14.25 0.79 -3.37
CA ALA A 36 14.16 1.15 -4.79
C ALA A 36 12.70 1.21 -5.28
N ALA A 37 11.84 0.31 -4.81
CA ALA A 37 10.41 0.34 -5.10
C ALA A 37 9.73 1.55 -4.45
N TRP A 38 10.16 1.93 -3.26
CA TRP A 38 9.67 3.12 -2.55
C TRP A 38 9.98 4.41 -3.31
N GLU A 39 11.21 4.57 -3.82
CA GLU A 39 11.62 5.71 -4.66
C GLU A 39 10.85 5.78 -5.99
N GLN A 40 10.42 4.65 -6.53
CA GLN A 40 9.64 4.59 -7.77
C GLN A 40 8.17 4.97 -7.58
N LEU A 41 7.64 4.90 -6.35
CA LEU A 41 6.24 5.22 -6.10
C LEU A 41 6.02 6.73 -6.19
N PRO A 42 5.15 7.19 -7.12
CA PRO A 42 4.88 8.61 -7.22
C PRO A 42 4.16 9.10 -5.97
N LEU A 43 4.61 10.22 -5.39
CA LEU A 43 3.99 10.85 -4.22
C LEU A 43 2.48 11.07 -4.39
N LYS A 44 2.02 11.28 -5.64
CA LYS A 44 0.60 11.40 -5.98
C LYS A 44 -0.21 10.13 -5.67
N GLN A 45 0.37 8.93 -5.83
CA GLN A 45 -0.28 7.67 -5.45
C GLN A 45 -0.40 7.56 -3.92
N ILE A 46 0.68 7.87 -3.20
CA ILE A 46 0.69 7.86 -1.72
C ILE A 46 -0.34 8.87 -1.18
N GLN A 47 -0.36 10.09 -1.72
CA GLN A 47 -1.32 11.13 -1.33
C GLN A 47 -2.77 10.76 -1.66
N LYS A 48 -3.02 10.13 -2.82
CA LYS A 48 -4.36 9.63 -3.19
C LYS A 48 -4.90 8.68 -2.13
N HIS A 49 -4.07 7.77 -1.63
CA HIS A 49 -4.49 6.82 -0.59
C HIS A 49 -4.74 7.51 0.75
N MET A 50 -3.89 8.46 1.14
CA MET A 50 -4.09 9.28 2.34
C MET A 50 -5.38 10.12 2.30
N TRP A 51 -5.73 10.71 1.14
CA TRP A 51 -6.94 11.52 1.01
C TRP A 51 -8.24 10.71 1.07
N THR A 52 -8.20 9.39 0.87
CA THR A 52 -9.40 8.54 1.03
C THR A 52 -9.71 8.17 2.49
N MET A 53 -8.83 8.51 3.44
CA MET A 53 -9.00 8.17 4.86
C MET A 53 -10.27 8.73 5.51
N PRO A 54 -10.65 10.00 5.30
CA PRO A 54 -11.89 10.54 5.85
C PRO A 54 -13.12 9.82 5.29
N GLU A 55 -13.09 9.38 4.03
CA GLU A 55 -14.21 8.66 3.39
C GLU A 55 -14.31 7.22 3.88
N ARG A 56 -13.18 6.52 4.04
CA ARG A 56 -13.11 5.18 4.64
C ARG A 56 -13.62 5.20 6.09
N ALA A 57 -13.21 6.19 6.88
CA ALA A 57 -13.68 6.35 8.26
C ALA A 57 -15.20 6.59 8.34
N LYS A 58 -15.75 7.38 7.41
CA LYS A 58 -17.21 7.56 7.28
C LYS A 58 -17.90 6.26 6.89
N ALA A 59 -17.35 5.50 5.95
CA ALA A 59 -17.91 4.23 5.50
C ALA A 59 -17.96 3.19 6.64
N VAL A 60 -16.89 3.06 7.43
CA VAL A 60 -16.84 2.16 8.60
C VAL A 60 -17.82 2.56 9.68
N LYS A 61 -17.95 3.87 9.94
CA LYS A 61 -18.92 4.40 10.90
C LYS A 61 -20.36 4.12 10.43
N ALA A 62 -20.62 4.24 9.13
CA ALA A 62 -21.92 3.95 8.53
C ALA A 62 -22.28 2.46 8.58
N THR A 63 -21.30 1.55 8.45
CA THR A 63 -21.53 0.10 8.56
C THR A 63 -21.51 -0.42 10.01
N LYS A 64 -21.41 0.44 11.03
CA LYS A 64 -21.25 0.05 12.45
C LYS A 64 -20.11 -0.97 12.66
N GLY A 65 -19.04 -0.89 11.86
CA GLY A 65 -17.93 -1.84 11.89
C GLY A 65 -18.08 -3.07 10.98
N GLY A 66 -19.18 -3.20 10.23
CA GLY A 66 -19.34 -4.24 9.20
C GLY A 66 -18.46 -4.04 7.96
N HIS A 67 -18.42 -5.03 7.07
CA HIS A 67 -17.62 -5.01 5.85
C HIS A 67 -17.91 -3.78 4.98
N THR A 68 -16.85 -3.05 4.64
CA THR A 68 -16.85 -1.95 3.69
C THR A 68 -16.26 -2.41 2.36
N ARG A 69 -16.57 -1.74 1.24
CA ARG A 69 -15.96 -1.97 -0.09
C ARG A 69 -14.46 -1.65 -0.19
N TYR A 70 -13.87 -1.33 0.96
CA TYR A 70 -12.54 -0.79 1.16
C TYR A 70 -11.73 -1.75 2.01
#